data_AF-A0AAD6V1S6-F1
#
_entry.id   AF-A0AAD6V1S6-F1
#
_cell.length_a   1.000
_cell.length_b   1.000
_cell.length_c   1.000
_cell.angle_alpha   90.00
_cell.angle_beta   90.00
_cell.angle_gamma   90.00
#
_symmetry.space_group_name_H-M   'P 1'
#
loop_
_entity.id
_entity.type
_entity.pdbx_description
1 polymer ?
#
loop_
_entity_poly.entity_id
_entity_poly.type
_entity_poly.pdbx_seq_one_letter_code
_entity_poly.pdbx_strand_id
1 'polypeptide(L)'
;FFAIVDGRRVATHTPGNNFPFHHCHYTTSLKSLDNTDVSAALRVYSGAGDAPLVDNSVVFVVAKASSQAGKPVELDAIVFTPMPGDINDNHYEARLATPPTQT
;
A
#
# COMPACT_ATOMS: atom_id res chain seq x y z
N PHE A 1 5.90 -1.34 -7.75
CA PHE A 1 4.43 -1.45 -7.86
C PHE A 1 4.02 -2.74 -7.19
N PHE A 2 2.88 -2.77 -6.53
CA PHE A 2 2.30 -3.99 -5.94
C PHE A 2 0.79 -3.81 -5.78
N ALA A 3 0.07 -4.93 -5.71
CA ALA A 3 -1.35 -4.93 -5.39
C ALA A 3 -1.56 -4.78 -3.88
N ILE A 4 -2.64 -4.11 -3.50
CA ILE A 4 -3.06 -3.95 -2.10
C ILE A 4 -4.41 -4.62 -1.86
N VAL A 5 -4.60 -5.14 -0.65
CA VAL A 5 -5.85 -5.78 -0.20
C VAL A 5 -6.14 -5.43 1.25
N ASP A 6 -7.36 -5.75 1.72
CA ASP A 6 -7.80 -5.58 3.10
C ASP A 6 -7.68 -4.12 3.58
N GLY A 7 -8.14 -3.20 2.71
CA GLY A 7 -8.10 -1.77 2.95
C GLY A 7 -9.00 -1.37 4.12
N ARG A 8 -8.39 -0.87 5.21
CA ARG A 8 -9.13 -0.36 6.39
C ARG A 8 -8.64 1.01 6.82
N ARG A 9 -9.57 1.93 7.08
CA ARG A 9 -9.24 3.24 7.67
C ARG A 9 -9.20 3.14 9.18
N VAL A 10 -8.08 3.58 9.77
CA VAL A 10 -7.83 3.55 11.21
C VAL A 10 -7.60 4.98 11.70
N ALA A 11 -8.30 5.38 12.76
CA ALA A 11 -8.04 6.64 13.44
C ALA A 11 -7.04 6.40 14.57
N THR A 12 -5.90 7.08 14.52
CA THR A 12 -4.88 7.01 15.57
C THR A 12 -4.99 8.24 16.45
N HIS A 13 -5.07 8.01 17.75
CA HIS A 13 -5.10 9.06 18.76
C HIS A 13 -3.76 9.07 19.49
N THR A 14 -3.03 10.17 19.35
CA THR A 14 -1.80 10.36 20.14
C THR A 14 -2.15 11.04 21.45
N PRO A 15 -1.61 10.57 22.60
CA PRO A 15 -1.81 11.23 23.88
C PRO A 15 -1.41 12.72 23.81
N GLY A 16 -2.33 13.61 24.18
CA GLY A 16 -2.13 15.06 24.15
C GLY A 16 -2.48 15.75 22.82
N ASN A 17 -2.87 15.01 21.78
CA ASN A 17 -3.45 15.58 20.56
C ASN A 17 -4.96 15.33 20.52
N ASN A 18 -5.75 16.40 20.49
CA ASN A 18 -7.22 16.32 20.40
C ASN A 18 -7.72 15.99 18.99
N PHE A 19 -6.85 16.03 17.98
CA PHE A 19 -7.22 15.72 16.60
C PHE A 19 -6.67 14.35 16.20
N PRO A 20 -7.54 13.36 15.95
CA PRO A 20 -7.09 12.08 15.40
C PRO A 20 -6.53 12.30 13.99
N PHE A 21 -5.46 11.60 13.67
CA PHE A 21 -5.03 11.43 12.28
C PHE A 21 -5.47 10.07 11.78
N HIS A 22 -5.86 10.02 10.51
CA HIS A 22 -6.38 8.81 9.88
C HIS A 22 -5.34 8.20 8.96
N HIS A 23 -5.26 6.88 8.97
CA HIS A 23 -4.49 6.13 7.99
C HIS A 23 -5.35 5.07 7.32
N CYS A 24 -5.15 4.84 6.03
CA CYS A 24 -5.55 3.61 5.39
C CYS A 24 -4.44 2.58 5.58
N HIS A 25 -4.80 1.43 6.13
CA HIS A 25 -3.94 0.26 6.26
C HIS A 25 -4.31 -0.73 5.16
N TYR A 26 -3.32 -1.31 4.52
CA TYR A 26 -3.46 -2.37 3.53
C TYR A 26 -2.49 -3.51 3.82
N THR A 27 -2.85 -4.70 3.40
CA THR A 27 -1.94 -5.84 3.32
C THR A 27 -1.40 -5.95 1.90
N THR A 28 -0.13 -6.30 1.77
CA THR A 28 0.52 -6.54 0.48
C THR A 28 1.68 -7.53 0.64
N SER A 29 2.27 -7.91 -0.48
CA SER A 29 3.48 -8.73 -0.55
C SER A 29 4.53 -8.01 -1.37
N LEU A 30 5.76 -8.00 -0.87
CA LEU A 30 6.92 -7.47 -1.57
C LEU A 30 7.72 -8.62 -2.16
N LYS A 31 8.16 -8.45 -3.39
CA LYS A 31 9.08 -9.38 -4.04
C LYS A 31 10.51 -8.88 -3.86
N SER A 32 11.32 -9.67 -3.17
CA SER A 32 12.74 -9.37 -2.94
C SER A 32 13.60 -9.75 -4.16
N LEU A 33 14.82 -9.23 -4.23
CA LEU A 33 15.79 -9.51 -5.31
C LEU A 33 16.18 -10.98 -5.41
N ASP A 34 16.10 -11.70 -4.29
CA ASP A 34 16.30 -13.16 -4.21
C ASP A 34 15.04 -13.95 -4.60
N ASN A 35 14.03 -13.28 -5.15
CA ASN A 35 12.77 -13.87 -5.58
C ASN A 35 11.95 -14.48 -4.43
N THR A 36 12.20 -14.05 -3.19
CA THR A 36 11.35 -14.38 -2.04
C THR A 36 10.20 -13.40 -1.88
N ASP A 37 9.04 -13.92 -1.49
CA ASP A 37 7.87 -13.11 -1.16
C ASP A 37 7.87 -12.77 0.32
N VAL A 38 7.80 -11.48 0.62
CA VAL A 38 7.82 -10.94 1.98
C VAL A 38 6.48 -10.29 2.27
N SER A 39 5.78 -10.77 3.31
CA SER A 39 4.54 -10.14 3.77
C SER A 39 4.81 -8.71 4.25
N ALA A 40 3.96 -7.77 3.85
CA ALA A 40 4.09 -6.37 4.23
C ALA A 40 2.73 -5.75 4.60
N ALA A 41 2.78 -4.81 5.54
CA ALA A 41 1.66 -3.98 5.94
C ALA A 41 1.94 -2.54 5.50
N LEU A 42 1.10 -2.01 4.62
CA LEU A 42 1.21 -0.65 4.14
C LEU A 42 0.31 0.29 4.95
N ARG A 43 0.88 1.40 5.40
CA ARG A 43 0.19 2.51 6.03
C ARG A 43 0.28 3.73 5.12
N VAL A 44 -0.88 4.34 4.84
CA VAL A 44 -0.99 5.54 4.01
C VAL A 44 -1.79 6.58 4.78
N TYR A 45 -1.27 7.82 4.88
CA TYR A 45 -2.05 8.91 5.47
C TYR A 45 -3.33 9.16 4.67
N SER A 46 -4.42 9.41 5.38
CA SER A 46 -5.75 9.62 4.79
C SER A 46 -6.47 10.75 5.50
N GLY A 47 -7.30 11.50 4.78
CA GLY A 47 -8.27 12.42 5.35
C GLY A 47 -9.42 11.70 6.05
N ALA A 48 -10.20 12.44 6.84
CA ALA A 48 -11.35 11.88 7.58
C ALA A 48 -12.46 11.30 6.67
N GLY A 49 -12.55 11.80 5.43
CA GLY A 49 -13.54 11.36 4.42
C GLY A 49 -13.03 10.31 3.44
N ASP A 50 -11.73 9.99 3.45
CA ASP A 50 -11.15 9.13 2.42
C ASP A 50 -11.59 7.69 2.61
N ALA A 51 -11.92 7.02 1.50
CA ALA A 51 -12.21 5.60 1.47
C ALA A 51 -10.92 4.81 1.13
N PRO A 52 -10.69 3.65 1.75
CA PRO A 52 -9.67 2.73 1.27
C PRO A 52 -9.91 2.35 -0.19
N LEU A 53 -8.83 2.14 -0.94
CA LEU A 53 -8.90 1.57 -2.28
C LEU A 53 -9.42 0.14 -2.20
N VAL A 54 -10.09 -0.28 -3.28
CA VAL A 54 -10.63 -1.63 -3.42
C VAL A 54 -9.52 -2.67 -3.56
N ASP A 55 -9.81 -3.89 -3.14
CA ASP A 55 -8.88 -5.01 -3.20
C ASP A 55 -8.37 -5.26 -4.61
N ASN A 56 -7.10 -5.64 -4.71
CA ASN A 56 -6.33 -5.85 -5.93
C ASN A 56 -5.96 -4.57 -6.70
N SER A 57 -6.17 -3.39 -6.10
CA SER A 57 -5.72 -2.13 -6.71
C SER A 57 -4.20 -2.16 -6.81
N VAL A 58 -3.64 -1.90 -7.99
CA VAL A 58 -2.19 -1.79 -8.14
C VAL A 58 -1.76 -0.36 -7.88
N VAL A 59 -0.74 -0.22 -7.04
CA VAL A 59 -0.26 1.09 -6.59
C VAL A 59 1.24 1.25 -6.85
N PHE A 60 1.63 2.47 -7.18
CA PHE A 60 3.01 2.93 -7.06
C PHE A 60 3.20 3.54 -5.67
N VAL A 61 4.22 3.06 -4.97
CA VAL A 61 4.49 3.47 -3.59
C VAL A 61 5.98 3.74 -3.40
N VAL A 62 6.28 4.88 -2.76
CA VAL A 62 7.58 5.15 -2.14
C VAL A 62 7.33 5.22 -0.64
N ALA A 63 8.01 4.39 0.15
CA ALA A 63 7.73 4.25 1.58
C ALA A 63 9.01 4.13 2.41
N LYS A 64 8.92 4.48 3.69
CA LYS A 64 9.90 4.07 4.70
C LYS A 64 9.56 2.64 5.13
N ALA A 65 10.55 1.75 5.11
CA ALA A 65 10.36 0.37 5.52
C ALA A 65 10.94 0.15 6.93
N SER A 66 10.21 -0.59 7.76
CA SER A 66 10.68 -1.12 9.04
C SER A 66 10.45 -2.63 9.07
N SER A 67 11.50 -3.39 9.39
CA SER A 67 11.43 -4.84 9.49
C SER A 67 11.74 -5.29 10.91
N GLN A 68 10.93 -6.24 11.41
CA GLN A 68 11.16 -6.94 12.67
C GLN A 68 11.02 -8.44 12.42
N ALA A 69 11.93 -9.25 12.98
CA ALA A 69 11.91 -10.69 12.80
C ALA A 69 10.55 -11.29 13.21
N GLY A 70 10.00 -12.14 12.34
CA GLY A 70 8.71 -12.82 12.56
C GLY A 70 7.46 -11.95 12.37
N LYS A 71 7.60 -10.72 11.88
CA LYS A 71 6.46 -9.84 11.57
C LYS A 71 6.46 -9.39 10.10
N PRO A 72 5.29 -9.02 9.55
CA PRO A 72 5.24 -8.34 8.26
C PRO A 72 6.11 -7.07 8.26
N VAL A 73 6.70 -6.75 7.11
CA VAL A 73 7.42 -5.49 6.92
C VAL A 73 6.43 -4.33 6.97
N GLU A 74 6.64 -3.38 7.86
CA GLU A 74 5.81 -2.18 7.94
C GLU A 74 6.30 -1.15 6.94
N LEU A 75 5.40 -0.66 6.10
CA LEU A 75 5.66 0.36 5.09
C LEU A 75 4.87 1.62 5.43
N ASP A 76 5.55 2.74 5.62
CA ASP A 76 4.93 4.05 5.81
C ASP A 76 5.06 4.89 4.54
N ALA A 77 3.94 5.07 3.84
CA ALA A 77 3.93 5.68 2.52
C ALA A 77 4.28 7.18 2.56
N ILE A 78 5.22 7.57 1.69
CA ILE A 78 5.57 8.97 1.39
C ILE A 78 4.87 9.39 0.09
N VAL A 79 4.89 8.51 -0.91
CA VAL A 79 4.17 8.66 -2.19
C VAL A 79 3.27 7.45 -2.35
N PHE A 80 2.01 7.68 -2.67
CA PHE A 80 1.01 6.64 -2.91
C PHE A 80 0.13 7.06 -4.08
N THR A 81 0.23 6.32 -5.19
CA THR A 81 -0.51 6.63 -6.41
C THR A 81 -1.15 5.35 -6.96
N PRO A 82 -2.50 5.24 -6.98
CA PRO A 82 -3.15 4.14 -7.69
C PRO A 82 -2.85 4.20 -9.17
N MET A 83 -2.60 3.05 -9.77
CA MET A 83 -2.49 2.93 -11.22
C MET A 83 -3.86 3.19 -11.87
N PRO A 84 -3.91 3.95 -12.97
CA PRO A 84 -5.16 4.24 -13.66
C PRO A 84 -5.74 2.96 -14.31
N GLY A 85 -7.06 2.93 -14.45
CA GLY A 85 -7.78 1.83 -15.10
C GLY A 85 -9.02 1.40 -14.33
N ASP A 86 -9.82 0.50 -14.91
CA ASP A 86 -10.91 -0.18 -14.22
C ASP A 86 -10.38 -1.48 -13.63
N ILE A 87 -10.40 -1.59 -12.31
CA ILE A 87 -9.96 -2.77 -11.57
C ILE A 87 -10.86 -3.99 -11.78
N ASN A 88 -12.11 -3.78 -12.20
CA ASN A 88 -13.03 -4.88 -12.51
C ASN A 88 -12.82 -5.42 -13.94
N ASP A 89 -11.93 -4.82 -14.72
CA ASP A 89 -11.56 -5.32 -16.03
C ASP A 89 -10.63 -6.52 -15.88
N ASN A 90 -10.98 -7.65 -16.51
CA ASN A 90 -10.16 -8.87 -16.53
C ASN A 90 -8.75 -8.65 -17.11
N HIS A 91 -8.52 -7.55 -17.82
CA HIS A 91 -7.25 -7.15 -18.38
C HIS A 91 -6.61 -5.96 -17.66
N TYR A 92 -7.09 -5.59 -16.46
CA TYR A 92 -6.54 -4.47 -15.68
C TYR A 92 -5.03 -4.60 -15.53
N GLU A 93 -4.55 -5.75 -15.03
CA GLU A 93 -3.12 -6.00 -14.81
C GLU A 93 -2.31 -5.97 -16.11
N ALA A 94 -2.86 -6.48 -17.22
CA ALA A 94 -2.19 -6.49 -18.52
C ALA A 94 -2.06 -5.09 -19.14
N ARG A 95 -2.88 -4.14 -18.70
CA ARG A 95 -2.86 -2.73 -19.15
C ARG A 95 -2.03 -1.82 -18.26
N LEU A 96 -1.54 -2.33 -17.13
CA LEU A 96 -0.60 -1.60 -16.30
C LEU A 96 0.69 -1.40 -17.09
N ALA A 97 1.21 -0.16 -17.09
CA ALA A 97 2.45 0.14 -17.76
C ALA A 97 3.56 -0.78 -17.23
N THR A 98 4.27 -1.45 -18.14
CA THR A 98 5.44 -2.25 -17.80
C THR A 98 6.46 -1.33 -17.13
N PRO A 99 6.98 -1.66 -15.94
CA PRO A 99 8.06 -0.88 -15.35
C PRO A 99 9.25 -0.84 -16.32
N PRO A 100 10.02 0.26 -16.36
CA PRO A 100 11.21 0.31 -17.22
C PRO A 100 12.14 -0.84 -16.85
N THR A 101 12.60 -1.58 -17.87
CA THR A 101 13.59 -2.63 -17.72
C THR A 101 14.84 -2.01 -17.11
N GLN A 102 15.25 -2.45 -15.92
CA GLN A 102 16.58 -2.13 -15.43
C GLN A 102 17.59 -2.89 -16.29
N THR A 103 18.25 -2.18 -17.20
CA THR A 103 19.43 -2.63 -17.95
C THR A 103 20.69 -2.47 -17.12
#